data_AF-U9URB3-F1
#
_entry.id   AF-U9URB3-F1
#
_cell.length_a   1.000
_cell.length_b   1.000
_cell.length_c   1.000
_cell.angle_alpha   90.00
_cell.angle_beta   90.00
_cell.angle_gamma   90.00
#
_symmetry.space_group_name_H-M   'P 1'
#
loop_
_entity.id
_entity.type
_entity.pdbx_description
1 polymer ?
#
loop_
_entity_poly.entity_id
_entity_poly.type
_entity_poly.pdbx_seq_one_letter_code
_entity_poly.pdbx_strand_id
1 'polypeptide(L)'
;MGVDDYENNPTEAEFINLVKDKYCSYCDKPFSEELWCKECDPFKLIEGWTSGNPNVDKFIKNIIYNVRNVYYNGLFERVPFNRFTDIKEIGEGEFAKIYSATWIDGVSKYYVDDDGNWKKEDSVPMKVALK
;
A
#
# COMPACT_ATOMS: atom_id res chain seq x y z
N MET A 1 8.32 -51.06 -0.34
CA MET A 1 9.28 -50.07 -0.83
C MET A 1 8.68 -49.47 -2.09
N GLY A 2 8.34 -48.19 -2.04
CA GLY A 2 7.59 -47.50 -3.10
C GLY A 2 6.85 -46.28 -2.57
N VAL A 3 7.57 -45.37 -1.92
CA VAL A 3 7.30 -43.93 -2.02
C VAL A 3 8.17 -43.48 -3.20
N ASP A 4 7.60 -42.78 -4.19
CA ASP A 4 7.79 -41.35 -4.47
C ASP A 4 7.25 -41.19 -5.92
N ASP A 5 6.67 -40.12 -6.46
CA ASP A 5 6.17 -38.83 -6.01
C ASP A 5 5.29 -38.33 -7.17
N TYR A 6 4.11 -37.79 -6.89
CA TYR A 6 3.34 -37.04 -7.88
C TYR A 6 4.03 -35.68 -8.07
N GLU A 7 4.83 -35.53 -9.13
CA GLU A 7 5.28 -34.21 -9.58
C GLU A 7 4.07 -33.39 -10.05
N ASN A 8 3.51 -32.58 -9.16
CA ASN A 8 2.53 -31.56 -9.49
C ASN A 8 3.21 -30.44 -10.30
N ASN A 9 3.34 -30.65 -11.61
CA ASN A 9 3.77 -29.59 -12.53
C ASN A 9 2.62 -28.58 -12.69
N PRO A 10 2.85 -27.27 -12.48
CA PRO A 10 1.81 -26.26 -12.64
C PRO A 10 1.32 -26.23 -14.09
N THR A 11 0.01 -26.11 -14.25
CA THR A 11 -0.64 -25.94 -15.55
C THR A 11 -0.19 -24.64 -16.22
N GLU A 12 -0.31 -24.56 -17.54
CA GLU A 12 0.07 -23.37 -18.31
C GLU A 12 -0.63 -22.08 -17.82
N ALA A 13 -1.88 -22.19 -17.35
CA ALA A 13 -2.62 -21.08 -16.75
C ALA A 13 -2.05 -20.67 -15.38
N GLU A 14 -1.68 -21.63 -14.54
CA GLU A 14 -1.00 -21.37 -13.26
C GLU A 14 0.38 -20.76 -13.48
N PHE A 15 1.13 -21.22 -14.49
CA PHE A 15 2.42 -20.63 -14.87
C PHE A 15 2.26 -19.18 -15.36
N ILE A 16 1.25 -18.90 -16.18
CA ILE A 16 0.95 -17.54 -16.67
C ILE A 16 0.57 -16.60 -15.50
N ASN A 17 -0.21 -17.07 -14.53
CA ASN A 17 -0.57 -16.28 -13.36
C ASN A 17 0.65 -16.02 -12.44
N LEU A 18 1.47 -17.05 -12.21
CA LEU A 18 2.71 -16.95 -11.43
C LEU A 18 3.73 -15.99 -12.05
N VAL A 19 3.70 -15.84 -13.38
CA VAL A 19 4.50 -14.86 -14.11
C VAL A 19 3.87 -13.47 -13.99
N LYS A 20 2.55 -13.29 -14.16
CA LYS A 20 1.88 -11.98 -14.05
C LYS A 20 2.11 -11.28 -12.71
N ASP A 21 2.12 -12.03 -11.62
CA ASP A 21 2.37 -11.46 -10.28
C ASP A 21 3.80 -10.93 -10.09
N LYS A 22 4.70 -11.18 -11.05
CA LYS A 22 6.09 -10.69 -11.04
C LYS A 22 6.31 -9.46 -11.91
N TYR A 23 5.31 -9.02 -12.68
CA TYR A 23 5.45 -7.86 -13.57
C TYR A 23 4.38 -6.80 -13.27
N CYS A 24 4.79 -5.54 -13.37
CA CYS A 24 3.88 -4.42 -13.29
C CYS A 24 2.90 -4.44 -14.47
N SER A 25 1.60 -4.50 -14.19
CA SER A 25 0.54 -4.50 -15.21
C SER A 25 0.44 -3.25 -16.07
N TYR A 26 1.23 -2.21 -15.76
CA TYR A 26 1.20 -0.91 -16.45
C TYR A 26 2.40 -0.67 -17.35
N CYS A 27 3.56 -1.24 -17.03
CA CYS A 27 4.79 -1.04 -17.80
C CYS A 27 5.52 -2.34 -18.16
N ASP A 28 4.94 -3.49 -17.79
CA ASP A 28 5.46 -4.83 -18.04
C ASP A 28 6.90 -5.05 -17.56
N LYS A 29 7.36 -4.21 -16.62
CA LYS A 29 8.68 -4.35 -15.98
C LYS A 29 8.55 -5.26 -14.75
N PRO A 30 9.56 -6.10 -14.50
CA PRO A 30 9.55 -6.96 -13.33
C PRO A 30 9.56 -6.13 -12.06
N PHE A 31 8.79 -6.56 -11.08
CA PHE A 31 8.85 -6.06 -9.72
C PHE A 31 10.23 -6.32 -9.12
N SER A 32 10.77 -5.34 -8.39
CA SER A 32 12.00 -5.55 -7.62
C SER A 32 11.63 -6.16 -6.28
N GLU A 33 11.41 -7.49 -6.23
CA GLU A 33 11.13 -8.31 -5.03
C GLU A 33 9.84 -7.97 -4.24
N GLU A 34 9.32 -6.76 -4.39
CA GLU A 34 8.13 -6.18 -3.78
C GLU A 34 7.12 -5.95 -4.91
N LEU A 35 5.82 -6.22 -4.72
CA LEU A 35 4.71 -5.96 -5.67
C LEU A 35 4.50 -4.45 -6.00
N TRP A 36 5.58 -3.66 -5.90
CA TRP A 36 5.70 -2.24 -6.10
C TRP A 36 6.56 -1.94 -7.33
N CYS A 37 5.94 -1.37 -8.35
CA CYS A 37 6.63 -0.82 -9.50
C CYS A 37 7.22 0.55 -9.17
N LYS A 38 8.55 0.60 -9.00
CA LYS A 38 9.32 1.82 -8.71
C LYS A 38 9.09 2.98 -9.69
N GLU A 39 8.59 2.71 -10.89
CA GLU A 39 8.30 3.74 -11.89
C GLU A 39 6.83 4.15 -11.89
N CYS A 40 5.90 3.18 -11.87
CA CYS A 40 4.48 3.45 -12.05
C CYS A 40 3.76 3.83 -10.75
N ASP A 41 4.10 3.21 -9.63
CA ASP A 41 3.32 3.35 -8.39
C ASP A 41 3.59 4.66 -7.66
N PRO A 42 4.85 5.16 -7.57
CA PRO A 42 5.12 6.52 -7.10
C PRO A 42 4.35 7.57 -7.89
N PHE A 43 4.31 7.44 -9.22
CA PHE A 43 3.61 8.37 -10.10
C PHE A 43 2.10 8.39 -9.82
N LYS A 44 1.46 7.22 -9.72
CA LYS A 44 0.01 7.13 -9.44
C LYS A 44 -0.37 7.67 -8.06
N LEU A 45 0.48 7.48 -7.05
CA LEU A 45 0.21 8.00 -5.70
C LEU A 45 0.10 9.54 -5.69
N ILE A 46 0.89 10.22 -6.52
CA ILE A 46 0.99 11.68 -6.56
C ILE A 46 0.26 12.31 -7.76
N GLU A 47 -0.27 11.50 -8.68
CA GLU A 47 -0.91 11.99 -9.90
C GLU A 47 -2.09 12.91 -9.55
N GLY A 48 -2.09 14.11 -10.12
CA GLY A 48 -3.11 15.12 -9.85
C GLY A 48 -3.14 15.68 -8.43
N TRP A 49 -2.17 15.33 -7.57
CA TRP A 49 -2.10 15.81 -6.20
C TRP A 49 -1.06 16.93 -6.01
N THR A 50 -1.47 17.96 -5.28
CA THR A 50 -0.62 19.02 -4.74
C THR A 50 -1.23 19.51 -3.43
N SER A 51 -0.39 19.81 -2.45
CA SER A 51 -0.82 20.48 -1.22
C SER A 51 -1.02 22.00 -1.40
N GLY A 52 -0.75 22.54 -2.60
CA GLY A 52 -0.65 23.98 -2.84
C GLY A 52 0.62 24.63 -2.28
N ASN A 53 1.52 23.85 -1.66
CA ASN A 53 2.80 24.32 -1.12
C ASN A 53 3.96 23.58 -1.82
N PRO A 54 4.74 24.27 -2.67
CA PRO A 54 5.81 23.64 -3.45
C PRO A 54 6.88 22.92 -2.61
N ASN A 55 7.16 23.39 -1.39
CA ASN A 55 8.14 22.78 -0.51
C ASN A 55 7.63 21.46 0.08
N VAL A 56 6.35 21.41 0.47
CA VAL A 56 5.70 20.20 0.98
C VAL A 56 5.55 19.17 -0.15
N ASP A 57 5.13 19.61 -1.34
CA ASP A 57 5.02 18.75 -2.51
C ASP A 57 6.37 18.12 -2.88
N LYS A 58 7.44 18.92 -2.89
CA LYS A 58 8.79 18.43 -3.17
C LYS A 58 9.23 17.41 -2.12
N PHE A 59 8.97 17.69 -0.83
CA PHE A 59 9.30 16.77 0.25
C PHE A 59 8.57 15.42 0.09
N ILE A 60 7.26 15.44 -0.12
CA ILE A 60 6.43 14.24 -0.27
C ILE A 60 6.85 13.43 -1.51
N LYS A 61 7.04 14.09 -2.66
CA LYS A 61 7.55 13.44 -3.87
C LYS A 61 8.90 12.78 -3.60
N ASN A 62 9.81 13.49 -2.94
CA ASN A 62 11.12 12.95 -2.61
C ASN A 62 11.00 11.73 -1.69
N ILE A 63 10.10 11.73 -0.70
CA ILE A 63 9.85 10.53 0.12
C ILE A 63 9.35 9.39 -0.75
N ILE A 64 8.24 9.57 -1.48
CA ILE A 64 7.58 8.51 -2.26
C ILE A 64 8.53 7.90 -3.31
N TYR A 65 9.33 8.71 -4.01
CA TYR A 65 10.30 8.23 -5.01
C TYR A 65 11.55 7.60 -4.38
N ASN A 66 11.93 7.97 -3.16
CA ASN A 66 13.11 7.44 -2.46
C ASN A 66 12.78 6.40 -1.39
N VAL A 67 11.54 5.91 -1.29
CA VAL A 67 11.24 4.69 -0.53
C VAL A 67 11.90 3.51 -1.26
N ARG A 68 13.21 3.38 -1.08
CA ARG A 68 13.99 2.16 -1.33
C ARG A 68 14.29 1.59 0.04
N ASN A 69 13.90 0.34 0.27
CA ASN A 69 14.26 -0.44 1.46
C ASN A 69 13.66 0.05 2.78
N VAL A 70 12.37 -0.12 2.96
CA VAL A 70 11.87 -0.36 4.31
C VAL A 70 11.11 -1.67 4.27
N TYR A 71 11.81 -2.74 4.65
CA TYR A 71 11.22 -3.95 5.21
C TYR A 71 10.26 -3.52 6.32
N TYR A 72 9.03 -3.14 6.02
CA TYR A 72 7.91 -2.98 6.95
C TYR A 72 6.71 -2.50 6.14
N ASN A 73 5.67 -3.33 6.08
CA ASN A 73 4.21 -3.17 6.19
C ASN A 73 3.56 -1.75 6.20
N GLY A 74 4.24 -0.69 5.83
CA GLY A 74 3.75 0.67 5.75
C GLY A 74 3.60 1.07 4.31
N LEU A 75 2.63 0.45 3.61
CA LEU A 75 2.14 1.02 2.37
C LEU A 75 1.70 2.46 2.69
N PHE A 76 2.26 3.43 1.97
CA PHE A 76 1.81 4.81 2.08
C PHE A 76 0.40 4.89 1.50
N GLU A 77 -0.60 4.73 2.38
CA GLU A 77 -2.00 4.72 2.01
C GLU A 77 -2.54 6.14 2.04
N ARG A 78 -2.97 6.63 0.87
CA ARG A 78 -3.66 7.91 0.78
C ARG A 78 -5.12 7.70 1.18
N VAL A 79 -5.51 8.28 2.30
CA VAL A 79 -6.88 8.19 2.82
C VAL A 79 -7.67 9.43 2.41
N PRO A 80 -8.76 9.29 1.63
CA PRO A 80 -9.66 10.40 1.34
C PRO A 80 -10.29 10.96 2.63
N PHE A 81 -10.43 12.29 2.73
CA PHE A 81 -10.94 12.92 3.96
C PHE A 81 -12.34 12.42 4.37
N ASN A 82 -13.17 12.05 3.41
CA ASN A 82 -14.51 11.51 3.65
C ASN A 82 -14.54 10.10 4.29
N ARG A 83 -13.37 9.48 4.50
CA ARG A 83 -13.21 8.21 5.24
C ARG A 83 -12.96 8.44 6.74
N PHE A 84 -12.86 9.69 7.18
CA PHE A 84 -12.78 10.05 8.58
C PHE A 84 -14.16 10.45 9.11
N THR A 85 -14.52 9.90 10.26
CA THR A 85 -15.76 10.16 10.98
C THR A 85 -15.44 10.56 12.43
N ASP A 86 -16.45 10.98 13.20
CA ASP A 86 -16.30 11.40 14.60
C ASP A 86 -15.19 12.44 14.83
N ILE A 87 -15.00 13.35 13.86
CA ILE A 87 -13.92 14.34 13.90
C ILE A 87 -14.20 15.35 15.02
N LYS A 88 -13.28 15.43 15.98
CA LYS A 88 -13.37 16.31 17.16
C LYS A 88 -12.04 16.97 17.44
N GLU A 89 -12.05 18.29 17.64
CA GLU A 89 -10.85 19.01 18.10
C GLU A 89 -10.45 18.50 19.49
N ILE A 90 -9.17 18.16 19.65
CA ILE A 90 -8.61 17.66 20.92
C ILE A 90 -7.52 18.58 21.48
N GLY A 91 -7.12 19.60 20.72
CA GLY A 91 -6.18 20.62 21.18
C GLY A 91 -5.81 21.58 20.08
N GLU A 92 -5.31 22.74 20.50
CA GLU A 92 -4.78 23.77 19.61
C GLU A 92 -3.39 24.16 20.13
N GLY A 93 -2.41 24.13 19.23
CA GLY A 93 -1.08 24.67 19.47
C GLY A 93 -0.85 25.89 18.59
N GLU A 94 0.29 26.56 18.79
CA GLU A 94 0.68 27.76 18.04
C GLU A 94 0.67 27.58 16.51
N PHE A 95 0.90 26.35 16.02
CA PHE A 95 1.07 26.07 14.60
C PHE A 95 -0.07 25.29 13.96
N ALA A 96 -0.94 24.65 14.75
CA ALA A 96 -2.01 23.80 14.23
C ALA A 96 -3.04 23.43 15.30
N LYS A 97 -4.26 23.15 14.83
CA LYS A 97 -5.27 22.43 15.58
C LYS A 97 -5.11 20.93 15.36
N ILE A 98 -5.27 20.16 16.43
CA ILE A 98 -5.20 18.71 16.39
C ILE A 98 -6.62 18.17 16.58
N TYR A 99 -7.02 17.27 15.70
CA TYR A 99 -8.32 16.62 15.75
C TYR A 99 -8.14 15.12 15.99
N SER A 100 -8.99 14.53 16.84
CA SER A 100 -9.21 13.08 16.84
C SER A 100 -10.24 12.74 15.78
N ALA A 101 -10.09 11.60 15.12
CA ALA A 101 -11.07 11.06 14.18
C ALA A 101 -11.08 9.53 14.23
N THR A 102 -12.14 8.93 13.71
CA THR A 102 -12.23 7.50 13.41
C THR A 102 -12.01 7.30 11.91
N TRP A 103 -10.93 6.63 11.51
CA TRP A 103 -10.71 6.18 10.15
C TRP A 103 -11.49 4.88 9.93
N ILE A 104 -12.53 4.92 9.10
CA ILE A 104 -13.48 3.81 8.94
C ILE A 104 -12.89 2.61 8.18
N ASP A 105 -11.94 2.85 7.29
CA ASP A 105 -11.36 1.76 6.48
C ASP A 105 -10.22 1.03 7.20
N GLY A 106 -9.68 1.56 8.31
CA GLY A 106 -8.60 0.93 9.05
C GLY A 106 -7.28 0.80 8.26
N VAL A 107 -6.25 0.20 8.87
CA VAL A 107 -4.99 -0.11 8.15
C VAL A 107 -5.25 -1.32 7.26
N SER A 108 -4.97 -1.18 5.96
CA SER A 108 -4.98 -2.34 5.06
C SER A 108 -3.83 -3.30 5.43
N LYS A 109 -4.18 -4.53 5.84
CA LYS A 109 -3.23 -5.62 6.06
C LYS A 109 -3.43 -6.72 5.03
N TYR A 110 -2.32 -7.31 4.61
CA TYR A 110 -2.31 -8.41 3.66
C TYR A 110 -1.52 -9.57 4.24
N TYR A 111 -1.98 -10.79 3.99
CA TYR A 111 -1.29 -12.02 4.33
C TYR A 111 -1.30 -12.97 3.13
N VAL A 112 -0.40 -13.94 3.15
CA VAL A 112 -0.33 -15.01 2.14
C VAL A 112 -1.05 -16.22 2.72
N ASP A 113 -2.01 -16.78 1.99
CA ASP A 113 -2.67 -18.04 2.38
C ASP A 113 -1.80 -19.26 2.08
N ASP A 114 -2.26 -20.44 2.51
CA ASP A 114 -1.51 -21.70 2.35
C ASP A 114 -1.25 -22.06 0.87
N ASP A 115 -2.06 -21.52 -0.04
CA ASP A 115 -1.95 -21.68 -1.50
C ASP A 115 -1.03 -20.63 -2.14
N GLY A 116 -0.41 -19.74 -1.34
CA GLY A 116 0.49 -18.70 -1.83
C GLY A 116 -0.22 -17.45 -2.38
N ASN A 117 -1.53 -17.32 -2.22
CA ASN A 117 -2.29 -16.17 -2.69
C ASN A 117 -2.32 -15.05 -1.65
N TRP A 118 -2.20 -13.81 -2.10
CA TRP A 118 -2.36 -12.65 -1.24
C TRP A 118 -3.84 -12.40 -0.94
N LYS A 119 -4.17 -12.34 0.35
CA LYS A 119 -5.50 -12.00 0.87
C LYS A 119 -5.42 -10.71 1.68
N LYS A 120 -6.45 -9.87 1.51
CA LYS A 120 -6.65 -8.70 2.36
C LYS A 120 -7.35 -9.14 3.64
N GLU A 121 -6.80 -8.79 4.79
CA GLU A 121 -7.47 -8.95 6.09
C GLU A 121 -8.58 -7.92 6.23
N ASP A 122 -9.68 -8.28 6.88
CA ASP A 122 -10.73 -7.33 7.23
C ASP A 122 -10.15 -6.23 8.11
N SER A 123 -10.16 -5.01 7.58
CA SER A 123 -9.70 -3.85 8.31
C SER A 123 -10.75 -3.41 9.33
N VAL A 124 -10.30 -3.03 10.52
CA VAL A 124 -11.17 -2.48 11.57
C VAL A 124 -11.04 -0.96 11.68
N PRO A 125 -12.13 -0.22 11.95
CA PRO A 125 -12.05 1.22 12.20
C PRO A 125 -11.06 1.53 13.32
N MET A 126 -10.23 2.57 13.12
CA MET A 126 -9.21 2.96 14.11
C MET A 126 -9.34 4.44 14.48
N LYS A 127 -9.01 4.78 15.72
CA LYS A 127 -8.82 6.18 16.11
C LYS A 127 -7.47 6.70 15.61
N VAL A 128 -7.50 7.87 14.99
CA VAL A 128 -6.33 8.58 14.46
C VAL A 128 -6.32 10.03 14.93
N ALA A 129 -5.14 10.65 14.86
CA ALA A 129 -4.97 12.08 15.05
C ALA A 129 -4.73 12.75 13.68
N LEU A 130 -5.48 13.82 13.40
CA LEU A 130 -5.34 14.67 12.23
C LEU A 130 -4.72 16.00 12.65
N LYS A 131 -3.85 16.55 11.80
CA LYS A 131 -3.16 17.83 12.00
C LYS A 131 -3.35 18.70 10.75
#